data_AF-A0A2M9MLF9-F1
#
_entry.id   AF-A0A2M9MLF9-F1
#
_cell.length_a   1.000
_cell.length_b   1.000
_cell.length_c   1.000
_cell.angle_alpha   90.00
_cell.angle_beta   90.00
_cell.angle_gamma   90.00
#
_symmetry.space_group_name_H-M   'P 1'
#
loop_
_entity.id
_entity.type
_entity.pdbx_description
1 polymer ?
#
loop_
_entity_poly.entity_id
_entity_poly.type
_entity_poly.pdbx_seq_one_letter_code
_entity_poly.pdbx_strand_id
1 'polypeptide(L)'
;MTIQRVASKWAKTKILLKNKGLASYVPATRQYSLEALGDMLGTHTLVYIKPDRGTYGIGVVSVEQLHSQNADADETPTTSYKLRYEQKTEIFTSLESLDKTLSALFQGKEYLIQQGIHLLRHKDRPFDLRVLTQKSPSGQWVSTGIIGRVAAKNKIITNHHSGGVVHHYKPLMLEHMTAQEAENIRKELNTLGVNAAGQLQKSYPNLKEIGLDVAIDERWNIWILEVNTKPALFPFKKFFKDPSIYKQVKKYANAYGRDLSSKKKAKKTG
;
A
#
# COMPACT_ATOMS: atom_id res chain seq x y z
N MET A 1 6.10 -27.61 7.57
CA MET A 1 5.96 -26.93 6.26
C MET A 1 6.32 -25.46 6.39
N THR A 2 7.17 -24.94 5.50
CA THR A 2 7.63 -23.55 5.53
C THR A 2 6.54 -22.59 5.06
N ILE A 3 6.39 -21.44 5.73
CA ILE A 3 5.42 -20.41 5.34
C ILE A 3 5.79 -19.82 3.98
N GLN A 4 4.89 -19.92 3.00
CA GLN A 4 5.12 -19.39 1.65
C GLN A 4 5.08 -17.86 1.64
N ARG A 5 6.00 -17.24 0.90
CA ARG A 5 6.12 -15.78 0.76
C ARG A 5 6.18 -15.41 -0.72
N VAL A 6 5.52 -14.33 -1.11
CA VAL A 6 5.40 -13.88 -2.50
C VAL A 6 5.89 -12.44 -2.61
N ALA A 7 7.03 -12.27 -3.27
CA ALA A 7 7.69 -10.98 -3.43
C ALA A 7 7.02 -10.09 -4.48
N SER A 8 6.72 -10.65 -5.66
CA SER A 8 6.14 -9.91 -6.80
C SER A 8 4.78 -9.32 -6.44
N LYS A 9 4.68 -7.99 -6.49
CA LYS A 9 3.43 -7.24 -6.32
C LYS A 9 2.44 -7.64 -7.42
N TRP A 10 2.90 -7.73 -8.65
CA TRP A 10 2.09 -8.05 -9.82
C TRP A 10 1.46 -9.44 -9.71
N ALA A 11 2.24 -10.43 -9.30
CA ALA A 11 1.73 -11.79 -9.12
C ALA A 11 0.54 -11.82 -8.14
N LYS A 12 0.64 -11.08 -7.02
CA LYS A 12 -0.44 -10.95 -6.04
C LYS A 12 -1.63 -10.16 -6.61
N THR A 13 -1.38 -9.03 -7.26
CA THR A 13 -2.41 -8.19 -7.89
C THR A 13 -3.22 -8.98 -8.92
N LYS A 14 -2.58 -9.72 -9.82
CA LYS A 14 -3.26 -10.57 -10.81
C LYS A 14 -4.21 -11.59 -10.18
N ILE A 15 -3.87 -12.14 -9.02
CA ILE A 15 -4.73 -13.10 -8.32
C ILE A 15 -5.95 -12.41 -7.68
N LEU A 16 -5.77 -11.21 -7.14
CA LEU A 16 -6.90 -10.41 -6.62
C LEU A 16 -7.86 -10.03 -7.75
N LEU A 17 -7.34 -9.58 -8.90
CA LEU A 17 -8.14 -9.17 -10.06
C LEU A 17 -9.01 -10.30 -10.66
N LYS A 18 -8.69 -11.57 -10.40
CA LYS A 18 -9.52 -12.73 -10.80
C LYS A 18 -10.83 -12.83 -10.01
N ASN A 19 -10.99 -12.11 -8.91
CA ASN A 19 -12.22 -12.07 -8.12
C ASN A 19 -12.88 -10.70 -8.28
N LYS A 20 -14.07 -10.64 -8.90
CA LYS A 20 -14.78 -9.39 -9.18
C LYS A 20 -15.00 -8.52 -7.92
N GLY A 21 -15.34 -9.15 -6.79
CA GLY A 21 -15.56 -8.44 -5.53
C GLY A 21 -14.28 -7.93 -4.88
N LEU A 22 -13.10 -8.45 -5.23
CA LEU A 22 -11.81 -7.88 -4.81
C LEU A 22 -11.27 -6.88 -5.83
N ALA A 23 -11.53 -7.11 -7.11
CA ALA A 23 -11.06 -6.26 -8.21
C ALA A 23 -11.57 -4.82 -8.07
N SER A 24 -12.79 -4.61 -7.57
CA SER A 24 -13.35 -3.29 -7.29
C SER A 24 -12.57 -2.48 -6.24
N TYR A 25 -11.81 -3.15 -5.38
CA TYR A 25 -10.96 -2.50 -4.37
C TYR A 25 -9.53 -2.28 -4.89
N VAL A 26 -9.14 -2.78 -6.07
CA VAL A 26 -7.77 -2.63 -6.58
C VAL A 26 -7.73 -1.41 -7.51
N PRO A 27 -6.92 -0.38 -7.21
CA PRO A 27 -6.73 0.74 -8.14
C PRO A 27 -6.25 0.24 -9.49
N ALA A 28 -6.60 0.95 -10.58
CA ALA A 28 -6.12 0.57 -11.91
C ALA A 28 -4.60 0.37 -11.88
N THR A 29 -4.13 -0.82 -12.29
CA THR A 29 -2.73 -1.23 -12.14
C THR A 29 -2.30 -2.02 -13.37
N ARG A 30 -1.17 -1.63 -13.98
CA ARG A 30 -0.55 -2.30 -15.14
C ARG A 30 0.94 -2.54 -14.87
N GLN A 31 1.55 -3.43 -15.63
CA GLN A 31 3.01 -3.39 -15.79
C GLN A 31 3.39 -2.09 -16.50
N TYR A 32 4.50 -1.49 -16.09
CA TYR A 32 4.96 -0.23 -16.66
C TYR A 32 5.43 -0.45 -18.11
N SER A 33 5.01 0.47 -18.97
CA SER A 33 5.55 0.73 -20.31
C SER A 33 5.27 2.20 -20.64
N LEU A 34 5.95 2.76 -21.66
CA LEU A 34 5.66 4.11 -22.14
C LEU A 34 4.18 4.27 -22.55
N GLU A 35 3.63 3.27 -23.23
CA GLU A 35 2.20 3.22 -23.57
C GLU A 35 1.32 3.25 -22.31
N ALA A 36 1.60 2.38 -21.32
CA ALA A 36 0.84 2.36 -20.09
C ALA A 36 0.98 3.67 -19.30
N LEU A 37 2.12 4.34 -19.37
CA LEU A 37 2.34 5.66 -18.77
C LEU A 37 1.41 6.72 -19.38
N GLY A 38 1.38 6.81 -20.72
CA GLY A 38 0.50 7.73 -21.44
C GLY A 38 -0.97 7.48 -21.16
N ASP A 39 -1.43 6.23 -21.32
CA ASP A 39 -2.83 5.84 -21.09
C ASP A 39 -3.29 6.13 -19.66
N MET A 40 -2.46 5.75 -18.68
CA MET A 40 -2.79 5.90 -17.28
C MET A 40 -2.80 7.36 -16.86
N LEU A 41 -1.91 8.21 -17.37
CA LEU A 41 -1.92 9.66 -17.09
C LEU A 41 -3.12 10.34 -17.73
N GLY A 42 -3.45 9.99 -18.98
CA GLY A 42 -4.63 10.51 -19.67
C GLY A 42 -5.95 10.14 -18.98
N THR A 43 -6.00 9.00 -18.30
CA THR A 43 -7.19 8.56 -17.52
C THR A 43 -7.14 9.03 -16.06
N HIS A 44 -5.95 9.12 -15.48
CA HIS A 44 -5.71 9.43 -14.08
C HIS A 44 -4.62 10.49 -13.95
N THR A 45 -5.00 11.67 -13.46
CA THR A 45 -4.09 12.82 -13.31
C THR A 45 -2.84 12.52 -12.47
N LEU A 46 -2.91 11.55 -11.55
CA LEU A 46 -1.80 11.12 -10.70
C LEU A 46 -1.62 9.61 -10.82
N VAL A 47 -0.36 9.18 -10.97
CA VAL A 47 0.02 7.75 -10.94
C VAL A 47 1.21 7.54 -10.01
N TYR A 48 1.27 6.37 -9.37
CA TYR A 48 2.46 5.87 -8.68
C TYR A 48 3.09 4.77 -9.51
N ILE A 49 4.41 4.83 -9.67
CA ILE A 49 5.19 3.82 -10.33
C ILE A 49 6.11 3.16 -9.29
N LYS A 50 6.02 1.84 -9.14
CA LYS A 50 6.65 1.08 -8.05
C LYS A 50 7.33 -0.18 -8.56
N PRO A 51 8.48 -0.59 -8.01
CA PRO A 51 9.14 -1.81 -8.44
C PRO A 51 8.27 -3.03 -8.07
N ASP A 52 8.16 -3.99 -8.99
CA ASP A 52 7.38 -5.21 -8.77
C ASP A 52 7.88 -5.95 -7.52
N ARG A 53 9.21 -6.03 -7.40
CA ARG A 53 9.91 -6.58 -6.24
C ARG A 53 10.64 -5.47 -5.50
N GLY A 54 10.32 -5.30 -4.22
CA GLY A 54 10.94 -4.28 -3.39
C GLY A 54 10.14 -4.08 -2.10
N THR A 55 10.76 -3.46 -1.11
CA THR A 55 10.15 -3.17 0.19
C THR A 55 10.41 -1.71 0.59
N TYR A 56 9.68 -1.26 1.60
CA TYR A 56 9.89 0.04 2.24
C TYR A 56 9.66 1.29 1.38
N GLY A 57 8.96 1.16 0.25
CA GLY A 57 8.72 2.29 -0.66
C GLY A 57 9.97 2.75 -1.42
N ILE A 58 11.07 2.00 -1.35
CA ILE A 58 12.29 2.29 -2.10
C ILE A 58 12.01 2.09 -3.60
N GLY A 59 12.40 3.08 -4.40
CA GLY A 59 12.15 3.11 -5.84
C GLY A 59 10.73 3.53 -6.24
N VAL A 60 9.85 3.87 -5.29
CA VAL A 60 8.52 4.40 -5.64
C VAL A 60 8.65 5.85 -6.10
N VAL A 61 8.06 6.15 -7.25
CA VAL A 61 7.96 7.50 -7.81
C VAL A 61 6.50 7.84 -8.07
N SER A 62 6.17 9.13 -8.13
CA SER A 62 4.85 9.60 -8.57
C SER A 62 4.99 10.52 -9.77
N VAL A 63 4.09 10.38 -10.73
CA VAL A 63 3.95 11.31 -11.85
C VAL A 63 2.57 11.93 -11.81
N GLU A 64 2.52 13.25 -11.88
CA GLU A 64 1.28 14.02 -11.95
C GLU A 64 1.23 14.78 -13.28
N GLN A 65 0.19 14.56 -14.08
CA GLN A 65 -0.07 15.35 -15.27
C GLN A 65 -0.66 16.69 -14.86
N LEU A 66 -0.02 17.77 -15.29
CA LEU A 66 -0.43 19.14 -15.06
C LEU A 66 -0.96 19.73 -16.35
N HIS A 67 -2.06 20.47 -16.23
CA HIS A 67 -2.62 21.26 -17.31
C HIS A 67 -2.44 22.73 -16.92
N SER A 68 -1.74 23.51 -17.73
CA SER A 68 -1.82 24.97 -17.61
C SER A 68 -3.12 25.42 -18.30
N GLN A 69 -3.92 26.22 -17.60
CA GLN A 69 -4.84 27.13 -18.26
C GLN A 69 -4.12 28.49 -18.24
N ASN A 70 -3.51 28.87 -19.35
CA ASN A 70 -3.11 30.27 -19.51
C ASN A 70 -4.41 31.09 -19.66
N ALA A 71 -4.51 32.20 -18.93
CA ALA A 71 -5.70 33.05 -18.87
C ALA A 71 -5.94 33.83 -20.18
N ASP A 72 -5.01 33.74 -21.14
CA ASP A 72 -5.13 34.32 -22.48
C ASP A 72 -5.64 33.25 -23.45
N ALA A 73 -6.79 33.53 -24.07
CA ALA A 73 -7.63 32.59 -24.80
C ALA A 73 -7.04 32.01 -26.11
N ASP A 74 -5.81 32.35 -26.47
CA ASP A 74 -5.18 32.04 -27.77
C ASP A 74 -4.04 31.01 -27.72
N GLU A 75 -3.66 30.50 -26.54
CA GLU A 75 -2.62 29.46 -26.44
C GLU A 75 -3.20 28.05 -26.20
N THR A 76 -2.66 27.06 -26.93
CA THR A 76 -3.03 25.66 -26.75
C THR A 76 -2.65 25.19 -25.34
N PRO A 77 -3.51 24.42 -24.64
CA PRO A 77 -3.20 23.91 -23.31
C PRO A 77 -1.89 23.13 -23.32
N THR A 78 -0.89 23.60 -22.57
CA THR A 78 0.38 22.90 -22.46
C THR A 78 0.29 21.85 -21.36
N THR A 79 0.46 20.59 -21.76
CA THR A 79 0.57 19.47 -20.82
C THR A 79 1.99 19.36 -20.33
N SER A 80 2.17 19.30 -19.02
CA SER A 80 3.47 18.98 -18.41
C SER A 80 3.32 17.87 -17.38
N TYR A 81 4.43 17.22 -17.03
CA TYR A 81 4.45 16.06 -16.15
C TYR A 81 5.39 16.33 -15.00
N LYS A 82 4.85 16.27 -13.78
CA LYS A 82 5.61 16.46 -12.55
C LYS A 82 6.00 15.12 -11.97
N LEU A 83 7.27 14.78 -12.14
CA LEU A 83 7.89 13.62 -11.53
C LEU A 83 8.36 13.98 -10.11
N ARG A 84 7.97 13.19 -9.12
CA ARG A 84 8.53 13.25 -7.77
C ARG A 84 9.14 11.89 -7.41
N TYR A 85 10.37 11.90 -6.94
CA TYR A 85 11.09 10.72 -6.49
C TYR A 85 12.12 11.11 -5.44
N GLU A 86 12.29 10.26 -4.42
CA GLU A 86 13.16 10.57 -3.28
C GLU A 86 12.85 11.95 -2.64
N GLN A 87 13.74 12.93 -2.80
CA GLN A 87 13.57 14.33 -2.37
C GLN A 87 13.60 15.31 -3.56
N LYS A 88 13.51 14.79 -4.78
CA LYS A 88 13.59 15.55 -6.03
C LYS A 88 12.22 15.74 -6.64
N THR A 89 12.06 16.85 -7.34
CA THR A 89 10.90 17.17 -8.17
C THR A 89 11.42 17.71 -9.50
N GLU A 90 10.95 17.13 -10.60
CA GLU A 90 11.33 17.49 -11.96
C GLU A 90 10.07 17.66 -12.81
N ILE A 91 10.10 18.61 -13.74
CA ILE A 91 9.01 18.89 -14.68
C ILE A 91 9.47 18.50 -16.07
N PHE A 92 8.62 17.78 -16.80
CA PHE A 92 8.83 17.37 -18.17
C PHE A 92 7.71 17.91 -19.06
N THR A 93 8.01 18.26 -20.29
CA THR A 93 7.03 18.74 -21.28
C THR A 93 6.65 17.66 -22.30
N SER A 94 7.26 16.47 -22.23
CA SER A 94 6.92 15.32 -23.09
C SER A 94 6.99 14.00 -22.33
N LEU A 95 6.22 13.00 -22.79
CA LEU A 95 6.24 11.66 -22.19
C LEU A 95 7.56 10.94 -22.46
N GLU A 96 8.19 11.17 -23.61
CA GLU A 96 9.44 10.53 -24.02
C GLU A 96 10.61 10.97 -23.12
N SER A 97 10.67 12.26 -22.80
CA SER A 97 11.71 12.79 -21.90
C SER A 97 11.53 12.29 -20.47
N LEU A 98 10.27 12.21 -20.00
CA LEU A 98 9.93 11.60 -18.72
C LEU A 98 10.30 10.11 -18.69
N ASP A 99 9.92 9.33 -19.71
CA ASP A 99 10.19 7.90 -19.79
C ASP A 99 11.68 7.58 -19.86
N LYS A 100 12.48 8.40 -20.53
CA LYS A 100 13.94 8.28 -20.52
C LYS A 100 14.50 8.40 -19.10
N THR A 101 14.04 9.38 -18.32
CA THR A 101 14.44 9.54 -16.91
C THR A 101 13.96 8.37 -16.06
N LEU A 102 12.71 7.93 -16.22
CA LEU A 102 12.15 6.78 -15.50
C LEU A 102 12.94 5.50 -15.81
N SER A 103 13.23 5.22 -17.08
CA SER A 103 14.02 4.07 -17.51
C SER A 103 15.41 4.05 -16.87
N ALA A 104 16.08 5.21 -16.77
CA ALA A 104 17.35 5.33 -16.07
C ALA A 104 17.21 5.04 -14.55
N LEU A 105 16.15 5.54 -13.90
CA LEU A 105 15.86 5.26 -12.49
C LEU A 105 15.53 3.79 -12.24
N PHE A 106 14.88 3.12 -13.19
CA PHE A 106 14.43 1.74 -13.04
C PHE A 106 15.58 0.74 -13.16
N GLN A 107 16.65 1.09 -13.86
CA GLN A 107 17.85 0.25 -14.03
C GLN A 107 17.51 -1.16 -14.54
N GLY A 108 16.60 -1.24 -15.52
CA GLY A 108 16.16 -2.50 -16.13
C GLY A 108 15.27 -3.39 -15.25
N LYS A 109 14.85 -2.94 -14.07
CA LYS A 109 13.94 -3.69 -13.20
C LYS A 109 12.50 -3.57 -13.69
N GLU A 110 11.68 -4.58 -13.39
CA GLU A 110 10.25 -4.53 -13.65
C GLU A 110 9.53 -3.57 -12.69
N TYR A 111 8.73 -2.68 -13.26
CA TYR A 111 7.90 -1.73 -12.53
C TYR A 111 6.42 -1.92 -12.84
N LEU A 112 5.59 -1.47 -11.92
CA LEU A 112 4.15 -1.36 -12.05
C LEU A 112 3.75 0.10 -12.02
N ILE A 113 2.82 0.47 -12.88
CA ILE A 113 2.12 1.76 -12.83
C ILE A 113 0.74 1.55 -12.21
N GLN A 114 0.38 2.39 -11.26
CA GLN A 114 -0.86 2.29 -10.50
C GLN A 114 -1.51 3.68 -10.37
N GLN A 115 -2.83 3.73 -10.49
CA GLN A 115 -3.63 4.92 -10.24
C GLN A 115 -3.28 5.53 -8.88
N GLY A 116 -3.07 6.84 -8.87
CA GLY A 116 -2.90 7.65 -7.68
C GLY A 116 -4.20 7.77 -6.90
N ILE A 117 -4.13 7.52 -5.60
CA ILE A 117 -5.25 7.69 -4.68
C ILE A 117 -4.98 8.91 -3.80
N HIS A 118 -5.96 9.79 -3.63
CA HIS A 118 -5.91 10.89 -2.68
C HIS A 118 -6.36 10.38 -1.30
N LEU A 119 -5.40 10.02 -0.47
CA LEU A 119 -5.62 9.40 0.84
C LEU A 119 -6.21 10.41 1.84
N LEU A 120 -7.05 9.92 2.74
CA LEU A 120 -7.41 10.64 3.97
C LEU A 120 -6.15 11.09 4.74
N ARG A 121 -6.31 12.20 5.46
CA ARG A 121 -5.20 12.90 6.11
C ARG A 121 -5.45 13.09 7.60
N HIS A 122 -4.46 12.75 8.42
CA HIS A 122 -4.43 13.07 9.84
C HIS A 122 -3.43 14.20 10.08
N LYS A 123 -3.93 15.38 10.49
CA LYS A 123 -3.12 16.61 10.66
C LYS A 123 -2.31 16.91 9.39
N ASP A 124 -3.02 16.99 8.27
CA ASP A 124 -2.50 17.21 6.91
C ASP A 124 -1.53 16.16 6.37
N ARG A 125 -1.33 15.04 7.09
CA ARG A 125 -0.45 13.97 6.64
C ARG A 125 -1.26 12.79 6.15
N PRO A 126 -1.03 12.30 4.91
CA PRO A 126 -1.76 11.14 4.40
C PRO A 126 -1.49 9.92 5.28
N PHE A 127 -2.49 9.07 5.43
CA PHE A 127 -2.34 7.80 6.11
C PHE A 127 -3.01 6.67 5.34
N ASP A 128 -2.49 5.47 5.56
CA ASP A 128 -3.15 4.24 5.12
C ASP A 128 -3.42 3.34 6.33
N LEU A 129 -4.14 2.25 6.09
CA LEU A 129 -4.46 1.24 7.07
C LEU A 129 -3.75 -0.07 6.71
N ARG A 130 -3.24 -0.75 7.73
CA ARG A 130 -2.71 -2.12 7.63
C ARG A 130 -3.69 -3.04 8.32
N VAL A 131 -4.36 -3.89 7.54
CA VAL A 131 -5.20 -4.98 8.04
C VAL A 131 -4.34 -6.24 8.13
N LEU A 132 -4.00 -6.67 9.34
CA LEU A 132 -3.31 -7.92 9.57
C LEU A 132 -4.33 -9.07 9.56
N THR A 133 -4.11 -10.04 8.68
CA THR A 133 -4.96 -11.23 8.57
C THR A 133 -4.09 -12.49 8.67
N GLN A 134 -4.45 -13.40 9.56
CA GLN A 134 -3.67 -14.58 9.92
C GLN A 134 -4.52 -15.84 9.86
N LYS A 135 -3.89 -16.99 9.62
CA LYS A 135 -4.49 -18.29 9.88
C LYS A 135 -4.61 -18.50 11.39
N SER A 136 -5.81 -18.79 11.85
CA SER A 136 -6.08 -19.27 13.21
C SER A 136 -5.44 -20.65 13.42
N PRO A 137 -5.30 -21.09 14.69
CA PRO A 137 -4.90 -22.46 15.00
C PRO A 137 -5.84 -23.52 14.37
N SER A 138 -7.11 -23.18 14.13
CA SER A 138 -8.08 -24.04 13.45
C SER A 138 -8.00 -23.96 11.91
N GLY A 139 -7.04 -23.21 11.35
CA GLY A 139 -6.85 -23.11 9.91
C GLY A 139 -7.79 -22.14 9.18
N GLN A 140 -8.56 -21.32 9.90
CA GLN A 140 -9.46 -20.31 9.33
C GLN A 140 -8.74 -18.97 9.18
N TRP A 141 -9.11 -18.17 8.17
CA TRP A 141 -8.57 -16.81 8.03
C TRP A 141 -9.30 -15.85 8.97
N VAL A 142 -8.54 -15.05 9.72
CA VAL A 142 -9.08 -14.07 10.67
C VAL A 142 -8.27 -12.79 10.59
N SER A 143 -8.92 -11.64 10.47
CA SER A 143 -8.27 -10.34 10.66
C SER A 143 -8.04 -10.09 12.15
N THR A 144 -6.79 -10.03 12.56
CA THR A 144 -6.36 -10.00 13.97
C THR A 144 -6.00 -8.59 14.45
N GLY A 145 -5.97 -7.60 13.56
CA GLY A 145 -5.82 -6.21 13.96
C GLY A 145 -5.69 -5.26 12.78
N ILE A 146 -6.03 -3.99 13.04
CA ILE A 146 -5.90 -2.88 12.10
C ILE A 146 -5.10 -1.76 12.76
N ILE A 147 -4.09 -1.25 12.06
CA ILE A 147 -3.34 -0.05 12.44
C ILE A 147 -3.42 0.99 11.34
N GLY A 148 -3.40 2.26 11.71
CA GLY A 148 -3.10 3.35 10.78
C GLY A 148 -1.59 3.62 10.72
N ARG A 149 -1.10 3.93 9.52
CA ARG A 149 0.27 4.40 9.29
C ARG A 149 0.22 5.79 8.68
N VAL A 150 0.50 6.79 9.51
CA VAL A 150 0.55 8.19 9.10
C VAL A 150 1.93 8.47 8.52
N ALA A 151 1.98 9.08 7.34
CA ALA A 151 3.23 9.46 6.70
C ALA A 151 4.07 10.42 7.57
N ALA A 152 5.38 10.43 7.35
CA ALA A 152 6.24 11.47 7.93
C ALA A 152 5.85 12.85 7.36
N LYS A 153 6.19 13.92 8.08
CA LYS A 153 5.93 15.29 7.61
C LYS A 153 6.54 15.48 6.20
N ASN A 154 5.75 16.06 5.28
CA ASN A 154 6.11 16.31 3.88
C ASN A 154 6.44 15.06 3.03
N LYS A 155 6.08 13.85 3.48
CA LYS A 155 6.22 12.63 2.66
C LYS A 155 4.86 12.15 2.15
N ILE A 156 4.88 11.72 0.90
CA ILE A 156 3.72 11.11 0.24
C ILE A 156 3.59 9.62 0.65
N ILE A 157 4.71 8.98 0.98
CA ILE A 157 4.76 7.54 1.34
C ILE A 157 4.54 7.37 2.86
N THR A 158 3.52 6.59 3.21
CA THR A 158 3.03 6.26 4.56
C THR A 158 3.88 5.20 5.30
N ASN A 159 5.05 4.84 4.78
CA ASN A 159 5.84 3.76 5.36
C ASN A 159 6.47 4.15 6.70
N HIS A 160 6.21 3.36 7.75
CA HIS A 160 6.80 3.53 9.10
C HIS A 160 8.33 3.61 9.03
N HIS A 161 9.00 2.81 8.20
CA HIS A 161 10.47 2.83 8.12
C HIS A 161 11.04 4.17 7.63
N SER A 162 10.20 5.05 7.07
CA SER A 162 10.57 6.37 6.59
C SER A 162 10.26 7.51 7.57
N GLY A 163 9.95 7.18 8.84
CA GLY A 163 9.61 8.14 9.90
C GLY A 163 8.11 8.31 10.15
N GLY A 164 7.27 7.44 9.59
CA GLY A 164 5.82 7.44 9.81
C GLY A 164 5.43 7.02 11.24
N VAL A 165 4.27 7.49 11.70
CA VAL A 165 3.74 7.19 13.04
C VAL A 165 2.64 6.14 12.93
N VAL A 166 2.66 5.16 13.81
CA VAL A 166 1.61 4.13 13.89
C VAL A 166 0.54 4.57 14.88
N HIS A 167 -0.70 4.57 14.42
CA HIS A 167 -1.88 4.91 15.22
C HIS A 167 -2.82 3.70 15.33
N HIS A 168 -3.59 3.67 16.42
CA HIS A 168 -4.74 2.77 16.50
C HIS A 168 -5.80 3.18 15.47
N TYR A 169 -6.44 2.20 14.86
CA TYR A 169 -7.52 2.42 13.90
C TYR A 169 -8.63 3.33 14.46
N LYS A 170 -9.20 2.99 15.61
CA LYS A 170 -10.41 3.67 16.11
C LYS A 170 -10.18 5.17 16.38
N PRO A 171 -9.18 5.61 17.17
CA PRO A 171 -8.92 7.04 17.36
C PRO A 171 -8.63 7.78 16.07
N LEU A 172 -7.90 7.16 15.13
CA LEU A 172 -7.57 7.77 13.84
C LEU A 172 -8.82 8.01 12.99
N MET A 173 -9.74 7.04 12.95
CA MET A 173 -10.96 7.16 12.15
C MET A 173 -11.97 8.11 12.78
N LEU A 174 -12.06 8.18 14.12
CA LEU A 174 -12.99 9.07 14.82
C LEU A 174 -12.73 10.57 14.60
N GLU A 175 -11.58 10.95 14.03
CA GLU A 175 -11.33 12.33 13.59
C GLU A 175 -12.08 12.68 12.30
N HIS A 176 -12.61 11.68 11.59
CA HIS A 176 -13.23 11.87 10.28
C HIS A 176 -14.68 11.38 10.21
N MET A 177 -15.15 10.59 11.20
CA MET A 177 -16.49 9.97 11.17
C MET A 177 -16.98 9.59 12.58
N THR A 178 -18.26 9.22 12.67
CA THR A 178 -18.87 8.72 13.90
C THR A 178 -18.33 7.34 14.29
N ALA A 179 -18.56 6.94 15.55
CA ALA A 179 -18.15 5.62 16.03
C ALA A 179 -18.84 4.46 15.29
N GLN A 180 -20.08 4.66 14.83
CA GLN A 180 -20.82 3.65 14.10
C GLN A 180 -20.28 3.47 12.67
N GLU A 181 -19.96 4.56 11.98
CA GLU A 181 -19.34 4.53 10.64
C GLU A 181 -17.95 3.88 10.71
N ALA A 182 -17.14 4.25 11.70
CA ALA A 182 -15.84 3.63 11.92
C ALA A 182 -15.97 2.13 12.19
N GLU A 183 -16.99 1.70 12.93
CA GLU A 183 -17.22 0.28 13.15
C GLU A 183 -17.65 -0.46 11.88
N ASN A 184 -18.45 0.18 11.02
CA ASN A 184 -18.87 -0.39 9.73
C ASN A 184 -17.68 -0.56 8.79
N ILE A 185 -16.84 0.46 8.64
CA ILE A 185 -15.60 0.37 7.85
C ILE A 185 -14.67 -0.69 8.42
N ARG A 186 -14.55 -0.80 9.76
CA ARG A 186 -13.74 -1.85 10.38
C ARG A 186 -14.20 -3.25 9.99
N LYS A 187 -15.52 -3.50 9.98
CA LYS A 187 -16.11 -4.77 9.55
C LYS A 187 -15.82 -5.05 8.09
N GLU A 188 -15.97 -4.05 7.22
CA GLU A 188 -15.65 -4.17 5.80
C GLU A 188 -14.17 -4.50 5.57
N LEU A 189 -13.25 -3.80 6.25
CA LEU A 189 -11.81 -4.05 6.18
C LEU A 189 -11.42 -5.46 6.65
N ASN A 190 -12.06 -5.97 7.70
CA ASN A 190 -11.83 -7.34 8.16
C ASN A 190 -12.29 -8.37 7.11
N THR A 191 -13.49 -8.18 6.57
CA THR A 191 -14.03 -9.04 5.50
C THR A 191 -13.13 -8.99 4.26
N LEU A 192 -12.66 -7.80 3.88
CA LEU A 192 -11.73 -7.59 2.78
C LEU A 192 -10.40 -8.33 3.00
N GLY A 193 -9.85 -8.26 4.21
CA GLY A 193 -8.64 -8.99 4.60
C GLY A 193 -8.78 -10.50 4.47
N VAL A 194 -9.88 -11.06 5.00
CA VAL A 194 -10.20 -12.50 4.90
C VAL A 194 -10.39 -12.94 3.45
N ASN A 195 -11.15 -12.18 2.66
CA ASN A 195 -11.40 -12.47 1.25
C ASN A 195 -10.12 -12.43 0.42
N ALA A 196 -9.28 -11.41 0.61
CA ALA A 196 -7.99 -11.29 -0.07
C ALA A 196 -7.05 -12.46 0.28
N ALA A 197 -6.97 -12.83 1.56
CA ALA A 197 -6.16 -13.96 2.01
C ALA A 197 -6.65 -15.29 1.43
N GLY A 198 -7.96 -15.54 1.44
CA GLY A 198 -8.57 -16.71 0.84
C GLY A 198 -8.34 -16.80 -0.66
N GLN A 199 -8.50 -15.68 -1.39
CA GLN A 199 -8.25 -15.63 -2.82
C GLN A 199 -6.78 -15.92 -3.16
N LEU A 200 -5.83 -15.33 -2.43
CA LEU A 200 -4.40 -15.61 -2.61
C LEU A 200 -4.05 -17.06 -2.28
N GLN A 201 -4.68 -17.66 -1.26
CA GLN A 201 -4.41 -19.04 -0.87
C GLN A 201 -4.70 -20.03 -2.00
N LYS A 202 -5.66 -19.74 -2.90
CA LYS A 202 -5.96 -20.60 -4.07
C LYS A 202 -4.75 -20.83 -4.98
N SER A 203 -3.82 -19.86 -5.06
CA SER A 203 -2.58 -20.00 -5.82
C SER A 203 -1.35 -20.21 -4.93
N TYR A 204 -1.44 -19.87 -3.65
CA TYR A 204 -0.35 -19.96 -2.68
C TYR A 204 -0.82 -20.72 -1.43
N PRO A 205 -0.97 -22.07 -1.52
CA PRO A 205 -1.64 -22.88 -0.50
C PRO A 205 -0.96 -22.85 0.88
N ASN A 206 0.33 -22.49 0.91
CA ASN A 206 1.13 -22.42 2.13
C ASN A 206 1.21 -21.01 2.75
N LEU A 207 0.38 -20.06 2.31
CA LEU A 207 0.19 -18.77 2.99
C LEU A 207 -0.42 -18.96 4.37
N LYS A 208 0.10 -18.23 5.36
CA LYS A 208 -0.38 -18.24 6.75
C LYS A 208 -0.76 -16.87 7.29
N GLU A 209 -0.35 -15.80 6.62
CA GLU A 209 -0.60 -14.43 7.03
C GLU A 209 -0.43 -13.48 5.85
N ILE A 210 -1.20 -12.39 5.87
CA ILE A 210 -1.02 -11.23 5.01
C ILE A 210 -1.17 -9.95 5.83
N GLY A 211 -0.45 -8.90 5.44
CA GLY A 211 -0.78 -7.53 5.78
C GLY A 211 -1.35 -6.88 4.53
N LEU A 212 -2.63 -6.53 4.57
CA LEU A 212 -3.28 -5.79 3.51
C LEU A 212 -3.09 -4.30 3.78
N ASP A 213 -2.43 -3.61 2.86
CA ASP A 213 -2.21 -2.17 2.90
C ASP A 213 -3.35 -1.51 2.13
N VAL A 214 -4.14 -0.69 2.82
CA VAL A 214 -5.42 -0.16 2.33
C VAL A 214 -5.46 1.34 2.50
N ALA A 215 -5.79 2.08 1.45
CA ALA A 215 -6.14 3.48 1.54
C ALA A 215 -7.66 3.65 1.66
N ILE A 216 -8.06 4.75 2.27
CA ILE A 216 -9.42 5.29 2.15
C ILE A 216 -9.25 6.67 1.51
N ASP A 217 -10.01 6.94 0.46
CA ASP A 217 -9.99 8.24 -0.21
C ASP A 217 -10.97 9.24 0.41
N GLU A 218 -10.94 10.49 -0.07
CA GLU A 218 -11.83 11.57 0.39
C GLU A 218 -13.32 11.32 0.08
N ARG A 219 -13.62 10.35 -0.78
CA ARG A 219 -14.98 9.91 -1.11
C ARG A 219 -15.36 8.61 -0.38
N TRP A 220 -14.55 8.20 0.59
CA TRP A 220 -14.73 7.00 1.41
C TRP A 220 -14.60 5.66 0.66
N ASN A 221 -14.06 5.67 -0.57
CA ASN A 221 -13.76 4.42 -1.24
C ASN A 221 -12.54 3.75 -0.61
N ILE A 222 -12.60 2.43 -0.50
CA ILE A 222 -11.53 1.60 0.05
C ILE A 222 -10.67 1.05 -1.09
N TRP A 223 -9.35 1.18 -0.97
CA TRP A 223 -8.40 0.79 -2.02
C TRP A 223 -7.27 -0.09 -1.48
N ILE A 224 -7.11 -1.31 -2.01
CA ILE A 224 -5.97 -2.18 -1.76
C ILE A 224 -4.74 -1.64 -2.50
N LEU A 225 -3.82 -1.04 -1.76
CA LEU A 225 -2.55 -0.53 -2.31
C LEU A 225 -1.54 -1.67 -2.53
N GLU A 226 -1.45 -2.60 -1.58
CA GLU A 226 -0.51 -3.70 -1.59
C GLU A 226 -0.93 -4.88 -0.69
N VAL A 227 -0.51 -6.10 -1.03
CA VAL A 227 -0.54 -7.25 -0.12
C VAL A 227 0.87 -7.68 0.27
N ASN A 228 1.15 -7.63 1.58
CA ASN A 228 2.40 -8.09 2.18
C ASN A 228 2.24 -9.52 2.72
N THR A 229 2.86 -10.51 2.10
CA THR A 229 2.80 -11.91 2.60
C THR A 229 3.78 -12.18 3.73
N LYS A 230 4.48 -11.17 4.27
CA LYS A 230 5.37 -11.25 5.45
C LYS A 230 5.28 -9.95 6.26
N PRO A 231 4.09 -9.59 6.79
CA PRO A 231 3.92 -8.32 7.46
C PRO A 231 4.74 -8.24 8.75
N ALA A 232 5.19 -7.05 9.11
CA ALA A 232 5.80 -6.79 10.41
C ALA A 232 4.73 -6.89 11.51
N LEU A 233 4.99 -7.70 12.56
CA LEU A 233 4.05 -7.88 13.67
C LEU A 233 4.41 -7.05 14.90
N PHE A 234 5.65 -6.52 14.98
CA PHE A 234 6.09 -5.70 16.12
C PHE A 234 5.26 -4.43 16.35
N PRO A 235 4.62 -3.78 15.33
CA PRO A 235 3.80 -2.61 15.61
C PRO A 235 2.63 -2.93 16.55
N PHE A 236 2.07 -4.14 16.45
CA PHE A 236 1.02 -4.60 17.35
C PHE A 236 1.51 -4.77 18.80
N LYS A 237 2.80 -5.05 19.01
CA LYS A 237 3.41 -5.09 20.35
C LYS A 237 3.70 -3.68 20.90
N LYS A 238 4.21 -2.80 20.04
CA LYS A 238 4.79 -1.51 20.46
C LYS A 238 3.75 -0.44 20.71
N PHE A 239 2.70 -0.40 19.88
CA PHE A 239 1.77 0.74 19.83
C PHE A 239 0.42 0.46 20.47
N PHE A 240 0.11 -0.79 20.82
CA PHE A 240 -1.14 -1.14 21.48
C PHE A 240 -0.96 -1.21 22.99
N LYS A 241 -1.74 -0.41 23.72
CA LYS A 241 -1.80 -0.48 25.20
C LYS A 241 -2.47 -1.76 25.68
N ASP A 242 -3.51 -2.21 24.99
CA ASP A 242 -4.16 -3.48 25.28
C ASP A 242 -3.30 -4.65 24.78
N PRO A 243 -2.77 -5.51 25.66
CA PRO A 243 -1.95 -6.65 25.26
C PRO A 243 -2.77 -7.76 24.57
N SER A 244 -4.10 -7.74 24.63
CA SER A 244 -4.96 -8.80 24.08
C SER A 244 -4.73 -9.00 22.57
N ILE A 245 -4.63 -7.91 21.82
CA ILE A 245 -4.41 -7.91 20.37
C ILE A 245 -3.05 -8.55 20.06
N TYR A 246 -1.98 -8.10 20.70
CA TYR A 246 -0.67 -8.69 20.48
C TYR A 246 -0.59 -10.16 20.94
N LYS A 247 -1.25 -10.52 22.04
CA LYS A 247 -1.34 -11.91 22.50
C LYS A 247 -2.01 -12.80 21.44
N GLN A 248 -3.09 -12.35 20.81
CA GLN A 248 -3.76 -13.08 19.72
C GLN A 248 -2.85 -13.19 18.49
N VAL A 249 -2.25 -12.07 18.05
CA VAL A 249 -1.32 -12.04 16.91
C VAL A 249 -0.15 -13.02 17.12
N LYS A 250 0.42 -13.02 18.32
CA LYS A 250 1.52 -13.91 18.72
C LYS A 250 1.06 -15.37 18.77
N LYS A 251 -0.11 -15.66 19.37
CA LYS A 251 -0.68 -17.01 19.43
C LYS A 251 -0.81 -17.60 18.03
N TYR A 252 -1.34 -16.83 17.08
CA TYR A 252 -1.56 -17.30 15.72
C TYR A 252 -0.22 -17.50 15.01
N ALA A 253 0.69 -16.52 15.10
CA ALA A 253 2.05 -16.62 14.57
C ALA A 253 2.79 -17.90 15.02
N ASN A 254 2.74 -18.20 16.31
CA ASN A 254 3.35 -19.41 16.86
C ASN A 254 2.67 -20.68 16.33
N ALA A 255 1.34 -20.71 16.22
CA ALA A 255 0.59 -21.89 15.77
C ALA A 255 0.94 -22.33 14.35
N TYR A 256 1.31 -21.40 13.46
CA TYR A 256 1.79 -21.72 12.11
C TYR A 256 3.32 -21.64 11.96
N GLY A 257 4.07 -21.64 13.07
CA GLY A 257 5.53 -21.78 13.08
C GLY A 257 6.33 -20.51 12.76
N ARG A 258 5.76 -19.31 12.91
CA ARG A 258 6.52 -18.06 12.81
C ARG A 258 7.15 -17.72 14.16
N ASP A 259 8.45 -17.91 14.27
CA ASP A 259 9.20 -17.49 15.45
C ASP A 259 9.25 -15.96 15.59
N LEU A 260 8.81 -15.47 16.75
CA LEU A 260 8.82 -14.05 17.15
C LEU A 260 9.81 -13.77 18.30
N SER A 261 10.54 -14.79 18.75
CA SER A 261 11.53 -14.72 19.84
C SER A 261 12.92 -14.26 19.37
N SER A 262 13.18 -14.24 18.06
CA SER A 262 14.49 -13.85 17.53
C SER A 262 14.79 -12.36 17.73
N LYS A 263 15.53 -12.04 18.80
CA LYS A 263 16.40 -10.87 18.86
C LYS A 263 17.48 -11.05 17.79
N LYS A 264 17.26 -10.58 16.55
CA LYS A 264 18.39 -10.38 15.64
C LYS A 264 19.24 -9.26 16.23
N LYS A 265 20.35 -9.63 16.89
CA LYS A 265 21.47 -8.74 17.19
C LYS A 265 21.80 -8.00 15.90
N ALA A 266 21.58 -6.69 15.86
CA ALA A 266 22.21 -5.85 14.85
C ALA A 266 23.71 -6.05 15.02
N LYS A 267 24.36 -6.70 14.04
CA LYS A 267 25.82 -6.62 13.93
C LYS A 267 26.13 -5.15 13.73
N LYS A 268 26.67 -4.49 14.77
CA LYS A 268 27.50 -3.30 14.60
C LYS A 268 28.71 -3.78 13.79
N THR A 269 28.74 -3.48 12.51
CA THR A 269 30.01 -3.38 11.80
C THR A 269 30.63 -2.07 12.28
N GLY A 270 31.74 -2.20 13.01
CA GLY A 270 32.66 -1.09 13.24
C GLY A 270 33.43 -0.75 11.98
#